data_AF-A0A658NNR6-F1
#
_entry.id   AF-A0A658NNR6-F1
#
_cell.length_a   1.000
_cell.length_b   1.000
_cell.length_c   1.000
_cell.angle_alpha   90.00
_cell.angle_beta   90.00
_cell.angle_gamma   90.00
#
_symmetry.space_group_name_H-M   'P 1'
#
loop_
_entity.id
_entity.type
_entity.pdbx_description
1 polymer ?
#
loop_
_entity_poly.entity_id
_entity_poly.type
_entity_poly.pdbx_seq_one_letter_code
_entity_poly.pdbx_strand_id
1 'polypeptide(L)'
;WVVAKDPAREAELQAICSQGLNLFRLLIGYLRPVLPGTAEGAEAFLRLPALTWADLERPLLGHVIGEFTPLMTRVDPKQIQAML
;
A
#
# COMPACT_ATOMS: atom_id res chain seq x y z
N TRP A 1 15.15 5.90 -3.29
CA TRP A 1 16.33 5.53 -2.48
C TRP A 1 17.53 6.46 -2.70
N VAL A 2 17.80 6.92 -3.93
CA VAL A 2 18.87 7.91 -4.19
C VAL A 2 18.66 9.21 -3.41
N VAL A 3 17.45 9.79 -3.46
CA VAL A 3 17.09 11.02 -2.72
C VAL A 3 17.26 10.85 -1.21
N ALA A 4 17.03 9.66 -0.67
CA ALA A 4 17.14 9.39 0.77
C ALA A 4 18.58 9.43 1.31
N LYS A 5 19.58 9.45 0.43
CA LYS A 5 20.99 9.58 0.83
C LYS A 5 21.40 11.02 1.12
N ASP A 6 20.57 11.99 0.75
CA ASP A 6 20.84 13.41 0.90
C ASP A 6 19.92 14.01 1.96
N PRO A 7 20.42 14.32 3.18
CA PRO A 7 19.63 14.93 4.24
C PRO A 7 19.01 16.27 3.85
N ALA A 8 19.59 17.02 2.91
CA ALA A 8 19.04 18.30 2.46
C ALA A 8 17.75 18.14 1.66
N ARG A 9 17.42 16.91 1.23
CA ARG A 9 16.27 16.59 0.37
C ARG A 9 15.16 15.84 1.11
N GLU A 10 15.13 15.90 2.43
CA GLU A 10 14.13 15.22 3.25
C GLU A 10 12.68 15.58 2.85
N ALA A 11 12.40 16.86 2.60
CA ALA A 11 11.07 17.31 2.17
C ALA A 11 10.67 16.71 0.80
N GLU A 12 11.62 16.62 -0.14
CA GLU A 12 11.39 16.01 -1.45
C GLU A 12 11.18 14.50 -1.32
N LEU A 13 12.00 13.83 -0.49
CA LEU A 13 11.83 12.42 -0.18
C LEU A 13 10.42 12.14 0.36
N GLN A 14 9.97 12.93 1.33
CA GLN A 14 8.65 12.82 1.92
C GLN A 14 7.56 13.00 0.87
N ALA A 15 7.68 13.98 -0.02
CA ALA A 15 6.72 14.23 -1.10
C ALA A 15 6.62 13.03 -2.07
N ILE A 16 7.76 12.48 -2.50
CA ILE A 16 7.83 11.32 -3.39
C ILE A 16 7.18 10.10 -2.72
N CYS A 17 7.56 9.81 -1.47
CA CYS A 17 7.00 8.68 -0.72
C CYS A 17 5.49 8.85 -0.48
N SER A 18 5.03 10.05 -0.14
CA SER A 18 3.61 10.35 0.08
C SER A 18 2.80 10.17 -1.21
N GLN A 19 3.33 10.60 -2.36
CA GLN A 19 2.69 10.39 -3.65
C GLN A 19 2.62 8.89 -3.99
N GLY A 20 3.70 8.15 -3.75
CA GLY A 20 3.75 6.70 -3.94
C GLY A 20 2.70 5.95 -3.09
N LEU A 21 2.53 6.34 -1.82
CA LEU A 21 1.52 5.77 -0.94
C LEU A 21 0.09 6.08 -1.42
N ASN A 22 -0.16 7.29 -1.92
CA ASN A 22 -1.45 7.65 -2.49
C ASN A 22 -1.77 6.84 -3.76
N LEU A 23 -0.79 6.61 -4.63
CA LEU A 23 -0.97 5.76 -5.81
C LEU A 23 -1.20 4.29 -5.42
N PHE A 24 -0.44 3.78 -4.45
CA PHE A 24 -0.65 2.44 -3.88
C PHE A 24 -2.08 2.27 -3.34
N ARG A 25 -2.59 3.27 -2.60
CA ARG A 25 -3.97 3.27 -2.09
C ARG A 25 -5.01 3.17 -3.21
N LEU A 26 -4.82 3.89 -4.32
CA LEU A 26 -5.72 3.78 -5.50
C LEU A 26 -5.71 2.36 -6.08
N LEU A 27 -4.52 1.78 -6.27
CA LEU A 27 -4.37 0.41 -6.78
C LEU A 27 -5.08 -0.61 -5.88
N ILE A 28 -4.91 -0.50 -4.56
CA ILE A 28 -5.59 -1.35 -3.59
C ILE A 28 -7.10 -1.17 -3.65
N GLY A 29 -7.59 0.08 -3.72
CA GLY A 29 -9.01 0.36 -3.88
C GLY A 29 -9.62 -0.33 -5.09
N TYR A 30 -8.92 -0.30 -6.22
CA TYR A 30 -9.35 -0.98 -7.46
C TYR A 30 -9.28 -2.50 -7.35
N LEU A 31 -8.30 -3.03 -6.63
CA LEU A 31 -8.12 -4.48 -6.44
C LEU A 31 -9.00 -5.06 -5.34
N ARG A 32 -9.61 -4.25 -4.48
CA ARG A 32 -10.41 -4.70 -3.33
C ARG A 32 -11.48 -5.75 -3.69
N PRO A 33 -12.25 -5.65 -4.79
CA PRO A 33 -13.22 -6.68 -5.17
C PRO A 33 -12.59 -8.01 -5.60
N VAL A 34 -11.31 -8.02 -5.98
CA VAL A 34 -10.57 -9.18 -6.49
C VAL A 34 -9.68 -9.79 -5.40
N LEU A 35 -9.06 -8.95 -4.58
CA LEU A 35 -8.08 -9.32 -3.55
C LEU A 35 -8.47 -8.69 -2.19
N PRO A 36 -9.62 -9.08 -1.60
CA PRO A 36 -10.12 -8.45 -0.39
C PRO A 36 -9.16 -8.58 0.81
N GLY A 37 -8.52 -9.74 1.00
CA GLY A 37 -7.55 -9.92 2.10
C GLY A 37 -6.31 -9.04 1.97
N THR A 38 -5.80 -8.84 0.75
CA THR A 38 -4.69 -7.90 0.49
C THR A 38 -5.11 -6.46 0.77
N ALA A 39 -6.36 -6.10 0.41
CA ALA A 39 -6.90 -4.78 0.68
C ALA A 39 -7.06 -4.53 2.19
N GLU A 40 -7.56 -5.49 2.96
CA GLU A 40 -7.65 -5.37 4.44
C GLU A 40 -6.28 -5.14 5.09
N GLY A 41 -5.25 -5.87 4.66
CA GLY A 41 -3.89 -5.65 5.15
C GLY A 41 -3.34 -4.27 4.79
N ALA A 42 -3.64 -3.79 3.58
CA ALA A 42 -3.26 -2.44 3.14
C ALA A 42 -4.04 -1.34 3.88
N GLU A 43 -5.32 -1.55 4.16
CA GLU A 43 -6.18 -0.66 4.96
C GLU A 43 -5.62 -0.54 6.39
N ALA A 44 -5.21 -1.65 7.00
CA ALA A 44 -4.56 -1.65 8.31
C ALA A 44 -3.21 -0.90 8.29
N PHE A 45 -2.35 -1.17 7.30
CA PHE A 45 -1.09 -0.44 7.11
C PHE A 45 -1.31 1.06 6.94
N LEU A 46 -2.29 1.45 6.12
CA LEU A 46 -2.62 2.85 5.88
C LEU A 46 -3.47 3.45 7.01
N ARG A 47 -3.83 2.70 8.05
CA ARG A 47 -4.73 3.12 9.15
C ARG A 47 -6.06 3.70 8.66
N LEU A 48 -6.68 3.01 7.71
CA LEU A 48 -7.95 3.38 7.11
C LEU A 48 -9.05 2.40 7.52
N PRO A 49 -10.32 2.84 7.53
CA PRO A 49 -11.44 1.90 7.42
C PRO A 49 -11.44 1.22 6.04
N ALA A 50 -12.35 0.27 5.87
CA ALA A 50 -12.63 -0.36 4.59
C ALA A 50 -12.79 0.67 3.46
N LEU A 51 -11.95 0.57 2.41
CA LEU A 51 -11.97 1.51 1.30
C LEU A 51 -13.24 1.35 0.47
N THR A 52 -13.85 2.49 0.15
CA THR A 52 -14.91 2.62 -0.85
C THR A 52 -14.40 3.36 -2.08
N TRP A 53 -15.10 3.23 -3.20
CA TRP A 53 -14.76 3.95 -4.43
C TRP A 53 -14.80 5.47 -4.25
N ALA A 54 -15.71 5.99 -3.42
CA ALA A 54 -15.81 7.42 -3.13
C ALA A 54 -14.59 7.94 -2.35
N ASP A 55 -13.96 7.11 -1.54
CA ASP A 55 -12.76 7.51 -0.78
C ASP A 55 -11.57 7.79 -1.71
N LEU A 56 -11.53 7.17 -2.89
CA LEU A 56 -10.42 7.25 -3.83
C LEU A 56 -10.25 8.65 -4.45
N GLU A 57 -11.29 9.48 -4.41
CA GLU A 57 -11.24 10.87 -4.89
C GLU A 57 -10.38 11.79 -4.02
N ARG A 58 -10.14 11.40 -2.76
CA ARG A 58 -9.43 12.24 -1.78
C ARG A 58 -8.07 11.66 -1.43
N PRO A 59 -6.97 12.39 -1.61
CA PRO A 59 -5.65 11.92 -1.21
C PRO A 59 -5.48 11.95 0.32
N LEU A 60 -4.56 11.11 0.82
CA LEU A 60 -4.08 11.17 2.19
C LEU A 60 -3.02 12.28 2.30
N LEU A 61 -3.31 13.28 3.12
CA LEU A 61 -2.44 14.42 3.41
C LEU A 61 -2.34 14.60 4.92
N GLY A 62 -1.13 14.82 5.46
CA GLY A 62 -0.92 14.96 6.91
C GLY A 62 -1.33 13.71 7.72
N HIS A 63 -1.37 12.55 7.06
CA HIS A 63 -1.92 11.31 7.61
C HIS A 63 -0.81 10.41 8.15
N VAL A 64 -1.03 9.82 9.32
CA VAL A 64 -0.09 8.88 9.95
C VAL A 64 -0.41 7.46 9.52
N ILE A 65 0.58 6.75 8.99
CA ILE A 65 0.48 5.33 8.60
C ILE A 65 1.02 4.41 9.71
N GLY A 66 0.71 3.13 9.62
CA GLY A 66 1.26 2.06 10.46
C GLY A 66 2.61 1.55 9.96
N GLU A 67 3.16 0.58 10.69
CA GLU A 67 4.34 -0.16 10.23
C GLU A 67 3.95 -1.11 9.10
N PHE A 68 4.79 -1.19 8.07
CA PHE A 68 4.52 -2.05 6.93
C PHE A 68 4.80 -3.52 7.24
N THR A 69 3.85 -4.39 6.89
CA THR A 69 4.02 -5.84 6.87
C THR A 69 3.78 -6.39 5.47
N PRO A 70 4.48 -7.45 5.03
CA PRO A 70 4.23 -8.06 3.72
C PRO A 70 2.76 -8.46 3.53
N LEU A 71 2.14 -7.99 2.45
CA LEU A 71 0.71 -8.21 2.18
C LEU A 71 0.41 -9.50 1.42
N MET A 72 1.39 -10.02 0.68
CA MET A 72 1.27 -11.26 -0.05
C MET A 72 2.62 -11.97 -0.09
N THR A 73 2.61 -13.28 0.00
CA THR A 73 3.77 -14.12 -0.22
C THR A 73 3.75 -14.68 -1.63
N ARG A 74 4.93 -14.94 -2.19
CA ARG A 74 5.05 -15.66 -3.45
C ARG A 74 4.40 -17.06 -3.30
N VAL A 75 3.63 -17.47 -4.30
CA VAL A 75 3.08 -18.82 -4.37
C VAL A 75 4.23 -19.83 -4.51
N ASP A 76 4.27 -20.83 -3.64
CA ASP A 76 5.27 -21.91 -3.69
C ASP A 76 4.83 -22.97 -4.72
N PRO A 77 5.66 -23.28 -5.74
CA PRO A 77 5.38 -24.34 -6.70
C PRO A 77 5.05 -25.71 -6.05
N LYS A 78 5.62 -26.02 -4.87
CA LYS A 78 5.31 -27.25 -4.14
C LYS A 78 3.87 -27.28 -3.62
N GLN A 79 3.33 -26.14 -3.20
CA GLN A 79 1.92 -26.04 -2.78
C GLN A 79 0.99 -26.29 -3.95
N ILE A 80 1.35 -25.85 -5.15
CA ILE A 80 0.59 -26.12 -6.37
C ILE A 80 0.57 -27.63 -6.67
N GLN A 81 1.73 -28.30 -6.58
CA GLN A 81 1.82 -29.75 -6.80
C GLN A 81 0.99 -30.56 -5.81
N ALA A 82 0.85 -30.11 -4.57
CA ALA A 82 0.05 -30.80 -3.55
C ALA A 82 -1.48 -30.70 -3.77
N MET A 83 -1.93 -29.82 -4.68
CA MET A 83 -3.35 -29.66 -5.03
C MET A 83 -3.77 -30.48 -6.27
N LEU A 84 -2.81 -31.00 -7.05
CA LEU A 84 -3.02 -31.81 -8.25
C LEU A 84 -3.02 -33.31 -7.91
#